data_AF-A0A6I6A283-F1
#
_entry.id   AF-A0A6I6A283-F1
#
_cell.length_a   1.000
_cell.length_b   1.000
_cell.length_c   1.000
_cell.angle_alpha   90.00
_cell.angle_beta   90.00
_cell.angle_gamma   90.00
#
_symmetry.space_group_name_H-M   'P 1'
#
loop_
_entity.id
_entity.type
_entity.pdbx_description
1 polymer ?
#
loop_
_entity_poly.entity_id
_entity_poly.type
_entity_poly.pdbx_seq_one_letter_code
_entity_poly.pdbx_strand_id
1 'polypeptide(L)'
;MDDAATARQRLAAAETREQLVDALWDLRDSAYDHPEEWDAFTAETFFQCLAEELGEVPDAGGAVPTDVLARAVGRACADARTYEDRSSRRHAGGHGPRCCAEPPVTGG
;
A
#
# COMPACT_ATOMS: atom_id res chain seq x y z
N MET A 1 1.67 -21.56 6.46
CA MET A 1 1.29 -20.50 5.53
C MET A 1 1.57 -19.22 6.29
N ASP A 2 2.67 -18.56 5.95
CA ASP A 2 3.08 -17.33 6.65
C ASP A 2 2.13 -16.20 6.23
N ASP A 3 1.56 -15.51 7.22
CA ASP A 3 0.65 -14.38 6.99
C ASP A 3 1.40 -13.21 6.34
N ALA A 4 0.69 -12.38 5.56
CA ALA A 4 1.23 -11.17 4.92
C ALA A 4 2.05 -10.29 5.90
N ALA A 5 1.68 -10.26 7.18
CA ALA A 5 2.42 -9.55 8.22
C ALA A 5 3.83 -10.13 8.45
N THR A 6 3.97 -11.45 8.48
CA THR A 6 5.26 -12.13 8.66
C THR A 6 6.16 -11.92 7.44
N ALA A 7 5.61 -12.01 6.23
CA ALA A 7 6.35 -11.74 4.99
C ALA A 7 6.91 -10.31 4.95
N ARG A 8 6.11 -9.32 5.38
CA ARG A 8 6.55 -7.91 5.49
C ARG A 8 7.62 -7.69 6.56
N GLN A 9 7.56 -8.42 7.67
CA GLN A 9 8.61 -8.37 8.70
C GLN A 9 9.94 -8.94 8.16
N ARG A 10 9.88 -10.07 7.44
CA ARG A 10 11.06 -10.66 6.78
C ARG A 10 11.65 -9.73 5.72
N LEU A 11 10.79 -9.09 4.93
CA LEU A 11 11.19 -8.07 3.97
C LEU A 11 11.95 -6.91 4.64
N ALA A 12 11.41 -6.36 5.73
CA ALA A 12 12.03 -5.25 6.45
C ALA A 12 13.38 -5.62 7.11
N ALA A 13 13.58 -6.90 7.41
CA ALA A 13 14.81 -7.44 7.98
C ALA A 13 15.80 -7.98 6.94
N ALA A 14 15.49 -7.90 5.64
CA ALA A 14 16.34 -8.44 4.59
C ALA A 14 17.61 -7.59 4.41
N GLU A 15 18.77 -8.19 4.71
CA GLU A 15 20.08 -7.56 4.54
C GLU A 15 20.78 -8.04 3.25
N THR A 16 20.34 -9.19 2.71
CA THR A 16 20.92 -9.83 1.53
C THR A 16 19.89 -9.97 0.42
N ARG A 17 20.39 -10.11 -0.81
CA ARG A 17 19.53 -10.32 -1.98
C ARG A 17 18.71 -11.60 -1.85
N GLU A 18 19.29 -12.67 -1.33
CA GLU A 18 18.63 -13.96 -1.13
C GLU A 18 17.46 -13.82 -0.15
N GLN A 19 17.67 -13.17 1.00
CA GLN A 19 16.61 -12.90 1.98
C GLN A 19 15.49 -12.02 1.40
N LEU A 20 15.85 -11.02 0.58
CA LEU A 20 14.88 -10.18 -0.10
C LEU A 20 14.03 -11.00 -1.08
N VAL A 21 14.65 -11.87 -1.88
CA VAL A 21 13.95 -12.74 -2.84
C VAL A 21 13.03 -13.71 -2.12
N ASP A 22 13.47 -14.31 -1.02
CA ASP A 22 12.63 -15.21 -0.21
C ASP A 22 11.41 -14.47 0.36
N ALA A 23 11.60 -13.27 0.90
CA ALA A 23 10.49 -12.45 1.39
C ALA A 23 9.53 -12.03 0.25
N LEU A 24 10.03 -11.77 -0.96
CA LEU A 24 9.20 -11.49 -2.13
C LEU A 24 8.38 -12.70 -2.56
N TRP A 25 8.92 -13.92 -2.44
CA TRP A 25 8.15 -15.14 -2.68
C TRP A 25 7.03 -15.33 -1.66
N ASP A 26 7.30 -15.08 -0.37
CA ASP A 26 6.28 -15.13 0.67
C ASP A 26 5.15 -14.10 0.40
N LEU A 27 5.52 -12.89 -0.05
CA LEU A 27 4.54 -11.85 -0.42
C LEU A 27 3.70 -12.24 -1.64
N ARG A 28 4.31 -12.86 -2.66
CA ARG A 28 3.58 -13.40 -3.81
C ARG A 28 2.57 -14.46 -3.36
N ASP A 29 2.99 -15.39 -2.51
CA ASP A 29 2.13 -16.47 -2.04
C ASP A 29 0.96 -15.90 -1.23
N SER A 30 1.22 -14.91 -0.37
CA SER A 30 0.16 -14.17 0.31
C SER A 30 -0.81 -13.46 -0.64
N ALA A 31 -0.31 -12.83 -1.71
CA ALA A 31 -1.16 -12.17 -2.71
C ALA A 31 -2.00 -13.17 -3.52
N TYR A 32 -1.49 -14.38 -3.70
CA TYR A 32 -2.21 -15.47 -4.34
C TYR A 32 -3.32 -16.04 -3.44
N ASP A 33 -3.01 -16.22 -2.15
CA ASP A 33 -3.94 -16.79 -1.17
C ASP A 33 -5.04 -15.79 -0.73
N HIS A 34 -4.70 -14.49 -0.69
CA HIS A 34 -5.56 -13.41 -0.20
C HIS A 34 -5.55 -12.18 -1.13
N PRO A 35 -6.00 -12.30 -2.39
CA PRO A 35 -5.94 -11.21 -3.37
C PRO A 35 -6.67 -9.94 -2.91
N GLU A 36 -7.71 -10.07 -2.08
CA GLU A 36 -8.48 -8.96 -1.51
C GLU A 36 -7.65 -8.03 -0.60
N GLU A 37 -6.53 -8.50 -0.04
CA GLU A 37 -5.63 -7.66 0.77
C GLU A 37 -4.60 -6.87 -0.07
N TRP A 38 -4.58 -7.12 -1.38
CA TRP A 38 -3.58 -6.61 -2.31
C TRP A 38 -4.17 -5.74 -3.42
N ASP A 39 -5.50 -5.54 -3.43
CA ASP A 39 -6.22 -4.79 -4.46
C ASP A 39 -5.74 -3.33 -4.58
N ALA A 40 -5.31 -2.74 -3.46
CA ALA A 40 -4.74 -1.40 -3.44
C ALA A 40 -3.24 -1.33 -3.76
N PHE A 41 -2.55 -2.47 -3.87
CA PHE A 41 -1.14 -2.49 -4.27
C PHE A 41 -1.03 -2.37 -5.78
N THR A 42 -0.44 -1.28 -6.26
CA THR A 42 -0.27 -1.03 -7.70
C THR A 42 1.20 -0.86 -8.07
N ALA A 43 1.54 -1.14 -9.34
CA ALA A 43 2.86 -0.85 -9.87
C ALA A 43 3.21 0.64 -9.74
N GLU A 44 2.22 1.53 -9.89
CA GLU A 44 2.40 2.97 -9.72
C GLU A 44 2.84 3.31 -8.29
N THR A 45 2.13 2.81 -7.27
CA THR A 45 2.48 3.02 -5.86
C THR A 45 3.89 2.49 -5.57
N PHE A 46 4.23 1.31 -6.09
CA PHE A 46 5.58 0.76 -5.96
C PHE A 46 6.66 1.67 -6.57
N PHE A 47 6.48 2.13 -7.81
CA PHE A 47 7.47 2.98 -8.47
C PHE A 47 7.58 4.37 -7.82
N GLN A 48 6.49 4.91 -7.27
CA GLN A 48 6.53 6.15 -6.50
C GLN A 48 7.36 5.98 -5.23
N CYS A 49 7.09 4.95 -4.42
CA CYS A 49 7.89 4.65 -3.23
C CYS A 49 9.37 4.40 -3.60
N LEU A 50 9.64 3.67 -4.68
CA LEU A 50 11.01 3.41 -5.13
C LEU A 50 11.75 4.69 -5.54
N ALA A 51 11.08 5.59 -6.27
CA ALA A 51 11.67 6.85 -6.70
C ALA A 51 12.00 7.76 -5.49
N GLU A 52 11.15 7.76 -4.47
CA GLU A 52 11.39 8.50 -3.23
C GLU A 52 12.59 7.95 -2.46
N GLU A 53 12.66 6.63 -2.25
CA GLU A 53 13.80 6.00 -1.56
C GLU A 53 15.11 6.22 -2.32
N LEU A 54 15.09 6.12 -3.65
CA LEU A 54 16.27 6.40 -4.49
C LEU A 54 16.69 7.88 -4.44
N GLY A 55 15.74 8.81 -4.29
CA GLY A 55 16.03 10.25 -4.18
C GLY A 55 16.82 10.62 -2.92
N GLU A 56 16.76 9.80 -1.87
CA GLU A 56 17.51 9.98 -0.63
C GLU A 56 18.92 9.36 -0.67
N VAL A 57 19.18 8.49 -1.65
CA VAL A 57 20.46 7.81 -1.80
C VAL A 57 21.37 8.63 -2.73
N PRO A 58 22.62 8.92 -2.33
CA PRO A 58 23.56 9.58 -3.22
C PRO A 58 23.74 8.75 -4.49
N ASP A 59 23.66 9.40 -5.65
CA ASP A 59 23.67 8.74 -6.96
C ASP A 59 24.92 7.85 -7.10
N ALA A 60 24.71 6.55 -6.95
CA ALA A 60 25.77 5.55 -6.94
C ALA A 60 26.07 5.00 -8.35
N GLY A 61 25.34 5.44 -9.39
CA GLY A 61 25.53 5.02 -10.78
C GLY A 61 25.46 3.50 -11.00
N GLY A 62 24.81 2.76 -10.08
CA GLY A 62 24.86 1.31 -9.98
C GLY A 62 23.49 0.65 -9.77
N ALA A 63 23.50 -0.64 -9.45
CA ALA A 63 22.29 -1.40 -9.15
C ALA A 63 21.58 -0.83 -7.91
N VAL A 64 20.25 -0.93 -7.87
CA VAL A 64 19.44 -0.53 -6.71
C VAL A 64 19.88 -1.34 -5.49
N PRO A 65 20.25 -0.69 -4.36
CA PRO A 65 20.60 -1.39 -3.13
C PRO A 65 19.45 -2.25 -2.62
N THR A 66 19.78 -3.38 -1.99
CA THR A 66 18.77 -4.33 -1.46
C THR A 66 17.90 -3.68 -0.38
N ASP A 67 18.48 -2.86 0.49
CA ASP A 67 17.76 -2.17 1.55
C ASP A 67 16.79 -1.11 1.00
N VAL A 68 17.19 -0.39 -0.05
CA VAL A 68 16.34 0.58 -0.76
C VAL A 68 15.14 -0.13 -1.38
N LEU A 69 15.37 -1.26 -2.04
CA LEU A 69 14.30 -2.05 -2.65
C LEU A 69 13.36 -2.63 -1.58
N ALA A 70 13.90 -3.14 -0.47
CA ALA A 70 13.10 -3.65 0.65
C ALA A 70 12.22 -2.55 1.27
N ARG A 71 12.76 -1.34 1.48
CA ARG A 71 12.00 -0.18 1.99
C ARG A 71 10.90 0.24 1.02
N ALA A 72 11.22 0.34 -0.27
CA ALA A 72 10.25 0.71 -1.30
C ALA A 72 9.06 -0.26 -1.36
N VAL A 73 9.32 -1.56 -1.37
CA VAL A 73 8.26 -2.60 -1.33
C VAL A 73 7.47 -2.51 -0.03
N GLY A 74 8.14 -2.38 1.11
CA GLY A 74 7.48 -2.28 2.42
C GLY A 74 6.54 -1.07 2.53
N ARG A 75 6.98 0.09 2.03
CA ARG A 75 6.16 1.30 1.97
C ARG A 75 4.97 1.15 1.04
N ALA A 76 5.16 0.59 -0.15
CA ALA A 76 4.07 0.35 -1.09
C ALA A 76 3.00 -0.61 -0.51
N CYS A 77 3.42 -1.64 0.22
CA CYS A 77 2.49 -2.52 0.94
C CYS A 77 1.74 -1.82 2.08
N ALA A 78 2.37 -0.88 2.78
CA ALA A 78 1.73 -0.11 3.85
C ALA A 78 0.71 0.90 3.29
N ASP A 79 1.05 1.58 2.19
CA ASP A 79 0.18 2.56 1.54
C ASP A 79 -1.05 1.90 0.92
N ALA A 80 -0.90 0.71 0.35
CA ALA A 80 -2.01 -0.11 -0.14
C ALA A 80 -3.07 -0.36 0.97
N ARG A 81 -2.63 -0.82 2.15
CA ARG A 81 -3.55 -1.02 3.29
C ARG A 81 -4.22 0.25 3.78
N THR A 82 -3.52 1.38 3.70
CA THR A 82 -4.05 2.68 4.15
C THR A 82 -5.14 3.20 3.20
N TYR A 83 -5.04 2.87 1.91
CA TYR A 83 -6.06 3.21 0.91
C TYR A 83 -7.38 2.46 1.16
N GLU A 84 -7.33 1.15 1.42
CA GLU A 84 -8.50 0.32 1.69
C GLU A 84 -9.26 0.76 2.95
N ASP A 85 -8.54 1.10 4.02
CA ASP A 85 -9.14 1.61 5.25
C ASP A 85 -9.83 2.98 5.02
N ARG A 86 -9.20 3.88 4.24
CA ARG A 86 -9.77 5.18 3.88
C ARG A 86 -10.96 5.06 2.92
N SER A 87 -10.92 4.11 1.99
CA SER A 87 -12.01 3.80 1.06
C SER A 87 -13.21 3.23 1.81
N SER A 88 -12.97 2.29 2.72
CA SER A 88 -13.98 1.68 3.59
C SER A 88 -14.64 2.70 4.52
N ARG A 89 -13.87 3.63 5.11
CA ARG A 89 -14.44 4.75 5.90
C ARG A 89 -15.29 5.70 5.05
N ARG A 90 -14.93 5.94 3.78
CA ARG A 90 -15.73 6.78 2.87
C ARG A 90 -17.03 6.10 2.43
N HIS A 91 -17.03 4.79 2.23
CA HIS A 91 -18.26 4.05 1.93
C HIS A 91 -19.15 3.83 3.15
N ALA A 92 -18.59 3.68 4.35
CA ALA A 92 -19.35 3.65 5.61
C ALA A 92 -19.95 5.02 6.00
N GLY A 93 -19.41 6.13 5.48
CA GLY A 93 -19.91 7.49 5.69
C GLY A 93 -21.02 7.94 4.73
N GLY A 94 -21.51 7.06 3.85
CA GLY A 94 -22.53 7.33 2.85
C GLY A 94 -23.96 7.45 3.40
N HIS A 95 -24.18 8.22 4.47
CA HIS A 95 -25.50 8.75 4.79
C HIS A 95 -25.40 10.27 4.80
N GLY A 96 -25.42 10.85 3.59
CA GLY A 96 -25.43 12.30 3.40
C GLY A 96 -26.63 12.92 4.10
N PRO A 97 -26.49 14.12 4.70
CA PRO A 97 -27.65 14.86 5.18
C PRO A 97 -28.55 15.18 4.00
N ARG A 98 -29.84 14.84 4.15
CA ARG A 98 -30.91 15.15 3.20
C ARG A 98 -31.00 16.66 2.99
N CYS A 99 -30.38 17.15 1.92
CA CYS A 99 -30.62 18.50 1.40
C CYS A 99 -31.95 18.53 0.62
N CYS A 100 -33.07 18.32 1.30
CA CYS A 100 -34.40 18.60 0.76
C CYS A 100 -35.22 19.26 1.88
N ALA A 101 -34.96 20.54 2.14
CA ALA A 101 -35.88 21.41 2.84
C ALA A 101 -36.50 22.36 1.80
N GLU A 102 -37.71 22.03 1.36
CA GLU A 102 -38.55 22.94 0.57
C GLU A 102 -38.93 24.16 1.43
N PRO A 103 -38.94 25.40 0.90
CA PRO A 103 -39.43 26.55 1.64
C PRO A 103 -40.98 26.56 1.66
N PRO A 104 -41.63 26.92 2.78
CA PRO A 104 -43.07 27.07 2.79
C PRO A 104 -43.49 28.32 1.99
N VAL A 105 -44.21 28.09 0.89
CA VAL A 105 -45.05 29.10 0.27
C VAL A 105 -46.26 29.35 1.16
N THR A 106 -46.41 30.57 1.65
CA THR A 106 -47.69 31.04 2.18
C THR A 106 -47.92 32.44 1.65
N GLY A 107 -48.74 32.50 0.60
CA GLY A 107 -49.50 33.69 0.22
C GLY A 107 -50.90 33.59 0.82
N GLY A 108 -51.42 34.74 1.24
CA GLY A 108 -52.76 34.95 1.80
C GLY A 108 -52.88 36.36 2.34
#